data_AF-A0A8H6T295-F1
#
_entry.id   AF-A0A8H6T295-F1
#
_cell.length_a   1.000
_cell.length_b   1.000
_cell.length_c   1.000
_cell.angle_alpha   90.00
_cell.angle_beta   90.00
_cell.angle_gamma   90.00
#
_symmetry.space_group_name_H-M   'P 1'
#
loop_
_entity.id
_entity.type
_entity.pdbx_description
1 polymer ?
#
loop_
_entity_poly.entity_id
_entity_poly.type
_entity_poly.pdbx_seq_one_letter_code
_entity_poly.pdbx_strand_id
1 'polypeptide(L)'
;MPYPTPITHELNLLFERPKPAQSSPAFTICASPASSTSTLALDEDDAQQKLEPDFNPRAEPFVPKFFSSVPPRQVAVTKPPPRRSPVWLDAFTKGTQAASTALQKEYATLLITTQSNWPIETMAELAQNFCWRGGEGSTEEVANFAFMVYRQFFHTFGEQISQSFVWHLRECVVGAFLVTWDPDSPTSITYRNAPSFNYVASAISQAAFMGQLFKLDLVPGPHTATCVITVIKGLNSYEHIEALQAILKNAGPAFWHGTTPGQGNNALHKFVATFLEAVAPLRANMSVLGRSLKATEMRDIIVQVEQLCSDWVV
;
A
#
# COMPACT_ATOMS: atom_id res chain seq x y z
N MET A 1 29.00 -1.71 9.32
CA MET A 1 27.85 -1.19 8.56
C MET A 1 27.73 0.31 8.85
N PRO A 2 27.45 1.18 7.87
CA PRO A 2 27.14 2.57 8.15
C PRO A 2 25.90 2.64 9.05
N TYR A 3 25.92 3.53 10.06
CA TYR A 3 24.80 3.72 10.96
C TYR A 3 23.55 4.10 10.14
N PRO A 4 22.37 3.52 10.44
CA PRO A 4 21.14 3.92 9.76
C PRO A 4 20.91 5.43 10.00
N THR A 5 20.66 6.16 8.92
CA THR A 5 20.24 7.56 8.99
C THR A 5 19.00 7.67 9.88
N PRO A 6 18.88 8.68 10.76
CA PRO A 6 17.70 8.84 11.59
C PRO A 6 16.44 8.97 10.72
N ILE A 7 15.42 8.14 11.00
CA ILE A 7 14.10 8.14 10.32
C ILE A 7 13.52 9.55 10.19
N THR A 8 13.71 10.36 11.23
CA THR A 8 13.26 11.74 11.33
C THR A 8 13.92 12.67 10.31
N HIS A 9 15.17 12.43 9.91
CA HIS A 9 15.82 13.22 8.86
C HIS A 9 15.18 12.94 7.51
N GLU A 10 14.89 11.67 7.20
CA GLU A 10 14.22 11.30 5.96
C GLU A 10 12.77 11.77 5.93
N LEU A 11 12.00 11.62 7.02
CA LEU A 11 10.66 12.20 7.13
C LEU A 11 10.69 13.72 6.92
N ASN A 12 11.65 14.41 7.53
CA ASN A 12 11.80 15.85 7.34
C ASN A 12 12.12 16.23 5.89
N LEU A 13 13.04 15.51 5.24
CA LEU A 13 13.36 15.72 3.82
C LEU A 13 12.20 15.36 2.90
N LEU A 14 11.40 14.37 3.27
CA LEU A 14 10.29 13.87 2.45
C LEU A 14 9.04 14.76 2.56
N PHE A 15 8.84 15.44 3.70
CA PHE A 15 7.77 16.44 3.88
C PHE A 15 8.21 17.87 3.55
N GLU A 16 9.50 18.11 3.35
CA GLU A 16 9.95 19.38 2.78
C GLU A 16 9.51 19.42 1.31
N ARG A 17 8.45 20.20 1.06
CA ARG A 17 8.08 20.56 -0.32
C ARG A 17 9.34 21.07 -1.01
N PRO A 18 9.62 20.64 -2.25
CA PRO A 18 10.60 21.33 -3.08
C PRO A 18 10.21 22.81 -3.03
N LYS A 19 11.08 23.66 -2.47
CA LYS A 19 10.86 25.10 -2.55
C LYS A 19 10.59 25.39 -4.03
N PRO A 20 9.49 26.07 -4.39
CA PRO A 20 9.25 26.43 -5.77
C PRO A 20 10.54 27.07 -6.26
N ALA A 21 11.14 26.47 -7.30
CA ALA A 21 12.39 26.94 -7.86
C ALA A 21 12.25 28.46 -8.01
N GLN A 22 13.10 29.22 -7.31
CA GLN A 22 13.05 30.68 -7.34
C GLN A 22 12.98 31.07 -8.81
N SER A 23 11.82 31.61 -9.20
CA SER A 23 11.55 32.02 -10.56
C SER A 23 12.69 32.93 -10.98
N SER A 24 13.48 32.48 -11.95
CA SER A 24 14.42 33.34 -12.64
C SER A 24 13.68 34.58 -13.15
N PRO A 25 14.32 35.76 -13.17
CA PRO A 25 13.65 37.02 -13.46
C PRO A 25 12.95 36.97 -14.83
N ALA A 26 11.70 37.43 -14.81
CA ALA A 26 10.73 37.37 -15.89
C ALA A 26 11.24 38.02 -17.19
N PHE A 27 11.07 37.31 -18.31
CA PHE A 27 10.90 37.96 -19.60
C PHE A 27 9.47 38.48 -19.68
N THR A 28 9.33 39.80 -19.61
CA THR A 28 8.08 40.54 -19.84
C THR A 28 7.61 40.30 -21.28
N ILE A 29 6.49 39.59 -21.45
CA ILE A 29 5.71 39.61 -22.68
C ILE A 29 4.34 40.20 -22.32
N CYS A 30 4.10 41.40 -22.85
CA CYS A 30 2.81 42.08 -22.81
C CYS A 30 1.77 41.31 -23.63
N ALA A 31 0.61 40.98 -23.06
CA ALA A 31 -0.64 40.85 -23.82
C ALA A 31 -1.88 41.02 -22.93
N SER A 32 -2.61 42.08 -23.26
CA SER A 32 -4.01 42.49 -23.11
C SER A 32 -5.06 41.72 -22.25
N PRO A 33 -6.04 42.46 -21.69
CA PRO A 33 -7.17 41.92 -20.94
C PRO A 33 -8.38 41.65 -21.85
N ALA A 34 -9.12 40.58 -21.58
CA ALA A 34 -10.49 40.43 -22.04
C ALA A 34 -11.37 39.94 -20.88
N SER A 35 -12.29 40.81 -20.48
CA SER A 35 -13.46 40.48 -19.65
C SER A 35 -14.36 39.51 -20.40
N SER A 36 -14.99 38.58 -19.68
CA SER A 36 -16.36 38.14 -19.95
C SER A 36 -16.93 37.41 -18.73
N THR A 37 -17.85 38.12 -18.06
CA THR A 37 -18.92 37.59 -17.24
C THR A 37 -19.84 36.71 -18.09
N SER A 38 -20.22 35.52 -17.60
CA SER A 38 -21.43 34.84 -18.07
C SER A 38 -22.03 33.97 -16.97
N THR A 39 -23.16 34.43 -16.48
CA THR A 39 -24.08 33.76 -15.55
C THR A 39 -25.10 33.01 -16.40
N LEU A 40 -25.18 31.68 -16.28
CA LEU A 40 -26.33 30.92 -16.77
C LEU A 40 -26.69 29.86 -15.74
N ALA A 41 -27.82 30.08 -15.09
CA ALA A 41 -28.61 29.05 -14.43
C ALA A 41 -29.29 28.22 -15.53
N LEU A 42 -29.23 26.89 -15.41
CA LEU A 42 -30.06 25.99 -16.21
C LEU A 42 -30.71 24.99 -15.27
N ASP A 43 -32.04 24.96 -15.38
CA ASP A 43 -32.95 23.95 -14.85
C ASP A 43 -32.58 22.58 -15.42
N GLU A 44 -32.32 21.60 -14.55
CA GLU A 44 -32.14 20.19 -14.93
C GLU A 44 -33.48 19.47 -14.75
N ASP A 45 -34.33 19.59 -15.77
CA ASP A 45 -35.57 18.83 -15.92
C ASP A 45 -35.34 17.62 -16.83
N ASP A 46 -35.94 16.51 -16.42
CA ASP A 46 -36.03 15.17 -17.02
C ASP A 46 -35.68 15.00 -18.52
N ALA A 47 -34.65 14.17 -18.79
CA ALA A 47 -34.63 13.32 -19.98
C ALA A 47 -33.68 12.12 -19.81
N GLN A 48 -34.18 11.01 -19.25
CA GLN A 48 -33.59 9.68 -19.50
C GLN A 48 -33.82 9.29 -20.98
N GLN A 49 -33.03 9.87 -21.88
CA GLN A 49 -32.88 9.34 -23.23
C GLN A 49 -32.05 8.07 -23.17
N LYS A 50 -32.73 6.93 -23.33
CA LYS A 50 -32.15 5.63 -23.65
C LYS A 50 -31.35 5.77 -24.96
N LEU A 51 -30.06 6.09 -24.84
CA LEU A 51 -29.09 6.08 -25.94
C LEU A 51 -28.92 4.64 -26.39
N GLU A 52 -29.78 4.20 -27.31
CA GLU A 52 -29.47 3.08 -28.19
C GLU A 52 -28.15 3.43 -28.89
N PRO A 53 -27.10 2.61 -28.79
CA PRO A 53 -25.83 2.91 -29.42
C PRO A 53 -26.05 2.89 -30.93
N ASP A 54 -26.13 4.07 -31.52
CA ASP A 54 -26.24 4.30 -32.96
C ASP A 54 -24.88 3.99 -33.60
N PHE A 55 -24.54 2.70 -33.62
CA PHE A 55 -23.38 2.20 -34.34
C PHE A 55 -23.63 2.47 -35.81
N ASN A 56 -22.89 3.44 -36.37
CA ASN A 56 -22.96 3.79 -37.78
C ASN A 56 -22.89 2.51 -38.64
N PRO A 57 -24.00 2.09 -39.27
CA PRO A 57 -24.05 0.82 -40.01
C PRO A 57 -23.16 0.83 -41.25
N ARG A 58 -22.60 1.99 -41.62
CA ARG A 58 -21.66 2.17 -42.73
C ARG A 58 -20.19 2.18 -42.29
N ALA A 59 -19.88 1.95 -41.02
CA ALA A 59 -18.50 1.83 -40.54
C ALA A 59 -17.86 0.46 -40.89
N GLU A 60 -18.66 -0.53 -41.33
CA GLU A 60 -18.22 -1.88 -41.72
C GLU A 60 -16.98 -1.94 -42.65
N PRO A 61 -16.82 -1.08 -43.69
CA PRO A 61 -15.65 -1.13 -44.58
C PRO A 61 -14.37 -0.58 -43.95
N PHE A 62 -14.48 0.18 -42.85
CA PHE A 62 -13.37 0.86 -42.20
C PHE A 62 -12.91 0.16 -40.91
N VAL A 63 -13.66 -0.84 -40.43
CA VAL A 63 -13.14 -1.77 -39.44
C VAL A 63 -12.05 -2.58 -40.13
N PRO A 64 -10.77 -2.48 -39.72
CA PRO A 64 -9.73 -3.24 -40.37
C PRO A 64 -10.10 -4.72 -40.24
N LYS A 65 -10.26 -5.40 -41.37
CA LYS A 65 -10.48 -6.84 -41.45
C LYS A 65 -9.18 -7.52 -41.03
N PHE A 66 -8.87 -7.46 -39.74
CA PHE A 66 -7.70 -8.09 -39.15
C PHE A 66 -7.89 -9.59 -39.32
N PHE A 67 -7.21 -10.12 -40.34
CA PHE A 67 -6.84 -11.51 -40.54
C PHE A 67 -8.00 -12.49 -40.59
N SER A 68 -8.24 -12.95 -41.82
CA SER A 68 -8.75 -14.27 -42.16
C SER A 68 -8.57 -15.26 -41.01
N SER A 69 -9.69 -15.80 -40.53
CA SER A 69 -9.78 -16.82 -39.50
C SER A 69 -9.03 -18.09 -39.94
N VAL A 70 -7.70 -18.08 -39.81
CA VAL A 70 -6.95 -19.33 -39.68
C VAL A 70 -7.41 -19.88 -38.34
N PRO A 71 -8.13 -21.02 -38.28
CA PRO A 71 -8.49 -21.61 -37.02
C PRO A 71 -7.21 -21.77 -36.21
N PRO A 72 -7.15 -21.24 -34.97
CA PRO A 72 -5.94 -21.30 -34.17
C PRO A 72 -5.49 -22.75 -34.15
N ARG A 73 -4.30 -23.01 -34.70
CA ARG A 73 -3.70 -24.34 -34.69
C ARG A 73 -3.68 -24.75 -33.23
N GLN A 74 -4.54 -25.69 -32.85
CA GLN A 74 -4.60 -26.24 -31.50
C GLN A 74 -3.32 -27.04 -31.31
N VAL A 75 -2.22 -26.34 -31.05
CA VAL A 75 -1.04 -26.94 -30.46
C VAL A 75 -1.54 -27.45 -29.12
N ALA A 76 -1.55 -28.77 -28.94
CA ALA A 76 -1.86 -29.36 -27.66
C ALA A 76 -0.86 -28.78 -26.66
N VAL A 77 -1.26 -27.73 -25.95
CA VAL A 77 -0.46 -27.13 -24.90
C VAL A 77 -0.41 -28.19 -23.82
N THR A 78 0.67 -28.96 -23.81
CA THR A 78 0.97 -29.88 -22.72
C THR A 78 1.06 -29.01 -21.48
N LYS A 79 0.02 -29.07 -20.64
CA LYS A 79 0.01 -28.34 -19.38
C LYS A 79 1.26 -28.76 -18.62
N PRO A 80 2.12 -27.81 -18.19
CA PRO A 80 3.28 -28.17 -17.41
C PRO A 80 2.82 -28.98 -16.18
N PRO A 81 3.60 -29.98 -15.75
CA PRO A 81 3.24 -30.76 -14.58
C PRO A 81 3.00 -29.82 -13.39
N PRO A 82 2.02 -30.12 -12.52
CA PRO A 82 1.72 -29.29 -11.37
C PRO A 82 2.99 -29.15 -10.50
N ARG A 83 3.30 -27.92 -10.09
CA ARG A 83 4.41 -27.68 -9.16
C ARG A 83 4.11 -28.39 -7.85
N ARG A 84 5.09 -29.12 -7.32
CA ARG A 84 4.96 -29.77 -6.01
C ARG A 84 4.89 -28.69 -4.93
N SER A 85 4.00 -28.88 -3.95
CA SER A 85 3.91 -27.99 -2.80
C SER A 85 5.23 -28.02 -2.01
N PRO A 86 5.76 -26.86 -1.57
CA PRO A 86 6.91 -26.82 -0.68
C PRO A 86 6.62 -27.56 0.63
N VAL A 87 7.62 -28.29 1.16
CA VAL A 87 7.48 -29.09 2.39
C VAL A 87 7.23 -28.25 3.64
N TRP A 88 7.68 -27.00 3.65
CA TRP A 88 7.51 -26.06 4.75
C TRP A 88 6.11 -25.43 4.82
N LEU A 89 5.30 -25.55 3.76
CA LEU A 89 4.03 -24.83 3.63
C LEU A 89 2.97 -25.22 4.67
N ASP A 90 2.94 -26.49 5.08
CA ASP A 90 2.02 -26.96 6.13
C ASP A 90 2.35 -26.33 7.50
N ALA A 91 3.63 -26.35 7.87
CA ALA A 91 4.11 -25.70 9.10
C ALA A 91 3.87 -24.18 9.07
N PHE A 92 4.09 -23.55 7.92
CA PHE A 92 3.77 -22.13 7.71
C PHE A 92 2.28 -21.84 7.94
N THR A 93 1.41 -22.60 7.28
CA THR A 93 -0.04 -22.40 7.37
C THR A 93 -0.53 -22.52 8.81
N LYS A 94 -0.14 -23.59 9.51
CA LYS A 94 -0.48 -23.82 10.91
C LYS A 94 0.10 -22.75 11.83
N GLY A 95 1.34 -22.32 11.58
CA GLY A 95 2.00 -21.26 12.34
C GLY A 95 1.28 -19.92 12.24
N THR A 96 0.88 -19.52 11.02
CA THR A 96 0.14 -18.26 10.81
C THR A 96 -1.27 -18.25 11.41
N GLN A 97 -1.87 -19.43 11.63
CA GLN A 97 -3.20 -19.58 12.23
C GLN A 97 -3.16 -19.83 13.74
N ALA A 98 -1.97 -20.07 14.31
CA ALA A 98 -1.83 -20.37 15.73
C ALA A 98 -2.00 -19.09 16.55
N ALA A 99 -2.99 -19.07 17.43
CA ALA A 99 -3.23 -17.97 18.37
C ALA A 99 -2.22 -17.92 19.54
N SER A 100 -1.55 -19.04 19.84
CA SER A 100 -0.59 -19.13 20.95
C SER A 100 0.84 -18.91 20.46
N THR A 101 1.55 -18.00 21.12
CA THR A 101 2.99 -17.76 20.88
C THR A 101 3.83 -19.03 21.04
N ALA A 102 3.45 -19.94 21.94
CA ALA A 102 4.17 -21.20 22.12
C ALA A 102 4.03 -22.11 20.89
N LEU A 103 2.81 -22.24 20.36
CA LEU A 103 2.55 -23.00 19.13
C LEU A 103 3.22 -22.36 17.92
N GLN A 104 3.18 -21.03 17.81
CA GLN A 104 3.92 -20.30 16.76
C GLN A 104 5.42 -20.61 16.79
N LYS A 105 6.02 -20.68 17.98
CA LYS A 105 7.43 -21.05 18.14
C LYS A 105 7.71 -22.49 17.72
N GLU A 106 6.84 -23.44 18.06
CA GLU A 106 6.94 -24.83 17.63
C GLU A 106 6.85 -24.95 16.11
N TYR A 107 5.87 -24.28 15.48
CA TYR A 107 5.72 -24.29 14.03
C TYR A 107 6.85 -23.56 13.31
N ALA A 108 7.42 -22.50 13.88
CA ALA A 108 8.60 -21.85 13.33
C ALA A 108 9.81 -22.79 13.35
N THR A 109 9.99 -23.53 14.46
CA THR A 109 11.03 -24.57 14.58
C THR A 109 10.85 -25.65 13.51
N LEU A 110 9.64 -26.18 13.38
CA LEU A 110 9.32 -27.19 12.36
C LEU A 110 9.58 -26.65 10.94
N LEU A 111 9.08 -25.45 10.63
CA LEU A 111 9.26 -24.77 9.34
C LEU A 111 10.73 -24.70 8.95
N ILE A 112 11.57 -24.17 9.84
CA ILE A 112 13.00 -23.96 9.60
C ILE A 112 13.77 -25.29 9.47
N THR A 113 13.38 -26.32 10.22
CA THR A 113 14.06 -27.62 10.22
C THR A 113 13.60 -28.57 9.11
N THR A 114 12.55 -28.23 8.34
CA THR A 114 12.09 -29.06 7.21
C THR A 114 13.13 -29.23 6.11
N GLN A 115 14.14 -28.35 6.04
CA GLN A 115 15.19 -28.36 5.05
C GLN A 115 16.53 -27.96 5.66
N SER A 116 17.60 -28.61 5.22
CA SER A 116 18.96 -28.41 5.74
C SER A 116 19.62 -27.12 5.24
N ASN A 117 19.10 -26.54 4.16
CA ASN A 117 19.50 -25.25 3.62
C ASN A 117 18.27 -24.45 3.19
N TRP A 118 18.47 -23.14 3.04
CA TRP A 118 17.45 -22.21 2.56
C TRP A 118 17.99 -21.43 1.37
N PRO A 119 17.80 -21.95 0.14
CA PRO A 119 18.11 -21.21 -1.08
C PRO A 119 17.37 -19.87 -1.11
N ILE A 120 17.96 -18.89 -1.79
CA ILE A 120 17.43 -17.53 -1.91
C ILE A 120 16.01 -17.56 -2.48
N GLU A 121 15.75 -18.42 -3.47
CA GLU A 121 14.45 -18.57 -4.10
C GLU A 121 13.39 -19.08 -3.13
N THR A 122 13.73 -20.09 -2.32
CA THR A 122 12.81 -20.64 -1.31
C THR A 122 12.54 -19.64 -0.19
N MET A 123 13.54 -18.84 0.18
CA MET A 123 13.41 -17.77 1.16
C MET A 123 12.53 -16.61 0.65
N ALA A 124 12.71 -16.23 -0.61
CA ALA A 124 11.85 -15.26 -1.28
C ALA A 124 10.40 -15.76 -1.40
N GLU A 125 10.21 -17.05 -1.73
CA GLU A 125 8.88 -17.67 -1.76
C GLU A 125 8.21 -17.66 -0.38
N LEU A 126 8.95 -17.97 0.69
CA LEU A 126 8.45 -17.89 2.07
C LEU A 126 8.05 -16.44 2.43
N ALA A 127 8.91 -15.46 2.13
CA ALA A 127 8.63 -14.05 2.34
C ALA A 127 7.37 -13.57 1.59
N GLN A 128 7.20 -14.02 0.34
CA GLN A 128 6.01 -13.74 -0.46
C GLN A 128 4.75 -14.33 0.17
N ASN A 129 4.82 -15.54 0.73
CA ASN A 129 3.69 -16.15 1.44
C ASN A 129 3.30 -15.37 2.70
N PHE A 130 4.27 -14.82 3.44
CA PHE A 130 3.96 -13.88 4.54
C PHE A 130 3.24 -12.63 4.05
N CYS A 131 3.69 -12.04 2.94
CA CYS A 131 3.05 -10.87 2.33
C CYS A 131 1.60 -11.17 1.93
N TRP A 132 1.34 -12.31 1.28
CA TRP A 132 -0.02 -12.72 0.93
C TRP A 132 -0.89 -12.96 2.16
N ARG A 133 -0.37 -13.70 3.14
CA ARG A 133 -1.13 -14.00 4.37
C ARG A 133 -1.44 -12.74 5.18
N GLY A 134 -0.53 -11.77 5.19
CA GLY A 134 -0.76 -10.46 5.79
C GLY A 134 -1.92 -9.68 5.14
N GLY A 135 -2.25 -9.99 3.89
CA GLY A 135 -3.41 -9.45 3.18
C GLY A 135 -4.74 -10.17 3.45
N GLU A 136 -4.77 -11.23 4.26
CA GLU A 136 -6.00 -12.00 4.54
C GLU A 136 -6.73 -11.57 5.83
N GLY A 137 -6.16 -10.66 6.63
CA GLY A 137 -6.82 -10.01 7.77
C GLY A 137 -6.28 -10.36 9.16
N SER A 138 -5.56 -11.46 9.35
CA SER A 138 -4.92 -11.84 10.63
C SER A 138 -3.52 -11.23 10.79
N THR A 139 -3.43 -9.90 10.75
CA THR A 139 -2.15 -9.20 10.58
C THR A 139 -1.20 -9.36 11.76
N GLU A 140 -1.72 -9.38 12.99
CA GLU A 140 -0.91 -9.48 14.20
C GLU A 140 -0.30 -10.89 14.37
N GLU A 141 -1.12 -11.93 14.22
CA GLU A 141 -0.67 -13.31 14.33
C GLU A 141 0.39 -13.64 13.27
N VAL A 142 0.18 -13.17 12.03
CA VAL A 142 1.11 -13.37 10.92
C VAL A 142 2.42 -12.63 11.18
N ALA A 143 2.39 -11.40 11.70
CA ALA A 143 3.59 -10.63 12.02
C ALA A 143 4.39 -11.27 13.17
N ASN A 144 3.70 -11.70 14.24
CA ASN A 144 4.31 -12.43 15.34
C ASN A 144 4.96 -13.73 14.86
N PHE A 145 4.30 -14.47 13.97
CA PHE A 145 4.87 -15.68 13.39
C PHE A 145 6.09 -15.38 12.50
N ALA A 146 6.06 -14.31 11.70
CA ALA A 146 7.23 -13.87 10.92
C ALA A 146 8.43 -13.56 11.83
N PHE A 147 8.19 -12.92 12.97
CA PHE A 147 9.22 -12.64 13.97
C PHE A 147 9.76 -13.93 14.61
N MET A 148 8.91 -14.92 14.93
CA MET A 148 9.35 -16.23 15.40
C MET A 148 10.22 -16.95 14.36
N VAL A 149 9.84 -16.90 13.08
CA VAL A 149 10.61 -17.46 11.96
C VAL A 149 11.97 -16.78 11.83
N TYR A 150 12.03 -15.45 11.90
CA TYR A 150 13.30 -14.70 11.94
C TYR A 150 14.21 -15.15 13.10
N ARG A 151 13.66 -15.22 14.32
CA ARG A 151 14.44 -15.68 15.49
C ARG A 151 14.95 -17.11 15.33
N GLN A 152 14.15 -17.96 14.72
CA GLN A 152 14.53 -19.35 14.50
C GLN A 152 15.61 -19.48 13.41
N PHE A 153 15.53 -18.70 12.33
CA PHE A 153 16.62 -18.57 11.35
C PHE A 153 17.93 -18.15 12.04
N PHE A 154 17.86 -17.13 12.89
CA PHE A 154 19.05 -16.63 13.59
C PHE A 154 19.66 -17.72 14.48
N HIS A 155 18.84 -18.46 15.21
CA HIS A 155 19.30 -19.52 16.10
C HIS A 155 19.89 -20.72 15.34
N THR A 156 19.28 -21.13 14.22
CA THR A 156 19.69 -22.35 13.49
C THR A 156 20.81 -22.09 12.49
N PHE A 157 20.78 -20.96 11.79
CA PHE A 157 21.68 -20.68 10.67
C PHE A 157 22.55 -19.42 10.86
N GLY A 158 22.34 -18.67 11.94
CA GLY A 158 23.08 -17.44 12.24
C GLY A 158 22.50 -16.18 11.59
N GLU A 159 23.13 -15.06 11.92
CA GLU A 159 22.64 -13.72 11.59
C GLU A 159 22.50 -13.46 10.09
N GLN A 160 23.46 -13.92 9.28
CA GLN A 160 23.45 -13.63 7.85
C GLN A 160 22.19 -14.17 7.16
N ILE A 161 21.80 -15.41 7.48
CA ILE A 161 20.63 -16.05 6.88
C ILE A 161 19.34 -15.43 7.42
N SER A 162 19.28 -15.09 8.71
CA SER A 162 18.11 -14.42 9.27
C SER A 162 17.89 -13.02 8.70
N GLN A 163 18.97 -12.27 8.48
CA GLN A 163 18.91 -10.96 7.82
C GLN A 163 18.52 -11.08 6.34
N SER A 164 18.96 -12.13 5.64
CA SER A 164 18.50 -12.42 4.27
C SER A 164 16.99 -12.63 4.24
N PHE A 165 16.41 -13.33 5.22
CA PHE A 165 14.96 -13.53 5.31
C PHE A 165 14.23 -12.20 5.52
N VAL A 166 14.70 -11.37 6.46
CA VAL A 166 14.12 -10.04 6.71
C VAL A 166 14.20 -9.15 5.48
N TRP A 167 15.32 -9.19 4.75
CA TRP A 167 15.47 -8.46 3.49
C TRP A 167 14.39 -8.86 2.48
N HIS A 168 14.22 -10.16 2.20
CA HIS A 168 13.18 -10.63 1.29
C HIS A 168 11.76 -10.28 1.75
N LEU A 169 11.47 -10.45 3.04
CA LEU A 169 10.19 -10.09 3.62
C LEU A 169 9.87 -8.61 3.39
N ARG A 170 10.84 -7.74 3.64
CA ARG A 170 10.72 -6.30 3.41
C ARG A 170 10.48 -5.99 1.93
N GLU A 171 11.28 -6.54 1.02
CA GLU A 171 11.12 -6.28 -0.43
C GLU A 171 9.72 -6.72 -0.91
N CYS A 172 9.24 -7.88 -0.46
CA CYS A 172 7.90 -8.36 -0.83
C CYS A 172 6.80 -7.44 -0.30
N VAL A 173 6.82 -7.11 0.99
CA VAL A 173 5.73 -6.33 1.62
C VAL A 173 5.75 -4.88 1.14
N VAL A 174 6.92 -4.23 1.09
CA VAL A 174 7.05 -2.85 0.61
C VAL A 174 6.76 -2.78 -0.88
N GLY A 175 7.30 -3.70 -1.69
CA GLY A 175 7.04 -3.73 -3.13
C GLY A 175 5.56 -3.92 -3.46
N ALA A 176 4.88 -4.86 -2.80
CA ALA A 176 3.44 -5.07 -2.98
C ALA A 176 2.64 -3.84 -2.56
N PHE A 177 3.02 -3.19 -1.45
CA PHE A 177 2.38 -1.98 -0.96
C PHE A 177 2.50 -0.84 -1.98
N LEU A 178 3.70 -0.54 -2.47
CA LEU A 178 3.93 0.54 -3.43
C LEU A 178 3.17 0.30 -4.73
N VAL A 179 3.20 -0.91 -5.29
CA VAL A 179 2.44 -1.25 -6.51
C VAL A 179 0.92 -1.01 -6.34
N THR A 180 0.41 -1.16 -5.12
CA THR A 180 -1.01 -1.03 -4.78
C THR A 180 -1.44 0.42 -4.51
N TRP A 181 -0.56 1.24 -3.93
CA TRP A 181 -0.92 2.57 -3.41
C TRP A 181 -0.22 3.74 -4.11
N ASP A 182 0.82 3.50 -4.90
CA ASP A 182 1.52 4.54 -5.65
C ASP A 182 0.65 5.07 -6.79
N PRO A 183 0.28 6.36 -6.82
CA PRO A 183 -0.57 6.92 -7.88
C PRO A 183 0.02 6.77 -9.30
N ASP A 184 1.34 6.57 -9.42
CA ASP A 184 2.01 6.37 -10.71
C ASP A 184 1.96 4.90 -11.17
N SER A 185 1.57 3.96 -10.30
CA SER A 185 1.42 2.54 -10.64
C SER A 185 0.13 2.31 -11.44
N PRO A 186 0.18 1.54 -12.55
CA PRO A 186 -1.00 1.24 -13.37
C PRO A 186 -2.03 0.36 -12.67
N THR A 187 -1.63 -0.36 -11.61
CA THR A 187 -2.50 -1.24 -10.82
C THR A 187 -2.93 -0.61 -9.51
N SER A 188 -2.60 0.66 -9.29
CA SER A 188 -2.91 1.34 -8.03
C SER A 188 -4.41 1.50 -7.82
N ILE A 189 -4.80 1.55 -6.54
CA ILE A 189 -6.17 1.81 -6.11
C ILE A 189 -6.47 3.29 -6.40
N THR A 190 -7.26 3.56 -7.43
CA THR A 190 -7.71 4.91 -7.80
C THR A 190 -9.12 4.85 -8.38
N TYR A 191 -9.81 5.98 -8.55
CA TYR A 191 -11.10 5.98 -9.26
C TYR A 191 -11.01 5.49 -10.71
N ARG A 192 -9.87 5.75 -11.36
CA ARG A 192 -9.65 5.33 -12.75
C ARG A 192 -9.44 3.83 -12.85
N ASN A 193 -8.98 3.20 -11.77
CA ASN A 193 -8.74 1.78 -11.65
C ASN A 193 -9.40 1.25 -10.38
N ALA A 194 -10.73 1.32 -10.32
CA ALA A 194 -11.51 0.87 -9.18
C ALA A 194 -11.41 -0.67 -9.05
N PRO A 195 -10.71 -1.21 -8.04
CA PRO A 195 -10.50 -2.63 -7.92
C PRO A 195 -11.71 -3.32 -7.28
N SER A 196 -11.70 -4.65 -7.25
CA SER A 196 -12.68 -5.42 -6.49
C SER A 196 -12.62 -5.10 -4.99
N PHE A 197 -13.75 -5.27 -4.29
CA PHE A 197 -13.83 -5.13 -2.83
C PHE A 197 -12.77 -5.96 -2.10
N ASN A 198 -12.59 -7.22 -2.50
CA ASN A 198 -11.63 -8.12 -1.86
C ASN A 198 -10.18 -7.64 -2.02
N TYR A 199 -9.86 -7.03 -3.16
CA TYR A 199 -8.53 -6.47 -3.39
C TYR A 199 -8.27 -5.27 -2.48
N VAL A 200 -9.23 -4.34 -2.36
CA VAL A 200 -9.12 -3.19 -1.44
C VAL A 200 -9.01 -3.64 0.01
N ALA A 201 -9.86 -4.59 0.44
CA ALA A 201 -9.82 -5.13 1.80
C ALA A 201 -8.47 -5.80 2.10
N SER A 202 -7.92 -6.52 1.13
CA SER A 202 -6.59 -7.13 1.24
C SER A 202 -5.48 -6.08 1.32
N ALA A 203 -5.55 -5.02 0.51
CA ALA A 203 -4.59 -3.91 0.53
C ALA A 203 -4.57 -3.16 1.87
N ILE A 204 -5.73 -2.92 2.47
CA ILE A 204 -5.84 -2.31 3.81
C ILE A 204 -5.26 -3.24 4.88
N SER A 205 -5.50 -4.55 4.76
CA SER A 205 -4.91 -5.55 5.66
C SER A 205 -3.39 -5.60 5.51
N GLN A 206 -2.84 -5.50 4.28
CA GLN A 206 -1.40 -5.34 4.06
C GLN A 206 -0.84 -4.07 4.70
N ALA A 207 -1.60 -2.97 4.71
CA ALA A 207 -1.22 -1.73 5.38
C ALA A 207 -1.11 -1.91 6.91
N ALA A 208 -2.07 -2.61 7.53
CA ALA A 208 -2.00 -2.99 8.95
C ALA A 208 -0.82 -3.93 9.24
N PHE A 209 -0.59 -4.93 8.38
CA PHE A 209 0.54 -5.85 8.49
C PHE A 209 1.89 -5.12 8.43
N MET A 210 2.05 -4.15 7.52
CA MET A 210 3.23 -3.30 7.45
C MET A 210 3.51 -2.58 8.78
N GLY A 211 2.48 -2.02 9.42
CA GLY A 211 2.61 -1.39 10.74
C GLY A 211 3.05 -2.37 11.82
N GLN A 212 2.50 -3.59 11.82
CA GLN A 212 2.91 -4.64 12.77
C GLN A 212 4.37 -5.10 12.55
N LEU A 213 4.81 -5.23 11.30
CA LEU A 213 6.20 -5.57 10.98
C LEU A 213 7.18 -4.47 11.43
N PHE A 214 6.78 -3.21 11.32
CA PHE A 214 7.56 -2.10 11.87
C PHE A 214 7.71 -2.22 13.39
N LYS A 215 6.61 -2.48 14.11
CA LYS A 215 6.62 -2.64 15.57
C LYS A 215 7.52 -3.78 16.06
N LEU A 216 7.74 -4.80 15.23
CA LEU A 216 8.60 -5.95 15.49
C LEU A 216 10.03 -5.80 14.91
N ASP A 217 10.40 -4.61 14.45
CA ASP A 217 11.69 -4.30 13.83
C ASP A 217 12.02 -5.16 12.59
N LEU A 218 11.02 -5.76 11.94
CA LEU A 218 11.19 -6.52 10.70
C LEU A 218 11.13 -5.61 9.46
N VAL A 219 10.48 -4.45 9.55
CA VAL A 219 10.53 -3.40 8.53
C VAL A 219 11.08 -2.12 9.15
N PRO A 220 12.23 -1.60 8.65
CA PRO A 220 12.80 -0.36 9.17
C PRO A 220 11.89 0.85 8.93
N GLY A 221 11.91 1.81 9.86
CA GLY A 221 11.12 3.04 9.77
C GLY A 221 11.21 3.83 8.46
N PRO A 222 12.37 3.93 7.77
CA PRO A 222 12.44 4.57 6.44
C PRO A 222 11.49 3.98 5.39
N HIS A 223 11.33 2.65 5.40
CA HIS A 223 10.48 1.97 4.42
C HIS A 223 9.00 2.17 4.78
N THR A 224 8.66 2.09 6.07
CA THR A 224 7.31 2.39 6.56
C THR A 224 6.92 3.86 6.28
N ALA A 225 7.86 4.79 6.47
CA ALA A 225 7.71 6.20 6.11
C ALA A 225 7.43 6.40 4.63
N THR A 226 8.20 5.73 3.76
CA THR A 226 7.98 5.75 2.32
C THR A 226 6.56 5.29 1.95
N CYS A 227 6.05 4.25 2.61
CA CYS A 227 4.69 3.75 2.40
C CYS A 227 3.65 4.80 2.82
N VAL A 228 3.79 5.41 4.00
CA VAL A 228 2.89 6.49 4.49
C VAL A 228 2.87 7.67 3.51
N ILE A 229 4.04 8.10 3.06
CA ILE A 229 4.17 9.23 2.11
C ILE A 229 3.53 8.88 0.76
N THR A 230 3.70 7.65 0.28
CA THR A 230 3.10 7.18 -0.97
C THR A 230 1.57 7.30 -0.91
N VAL A 231 0.95 6.85 0.19
CA VAL A 231 -0.50 6.97 0.36
C VAL A 231 -0.95 8.43 0.46
N ILE A 232 -0.20 9.30 1.17
CA ILE A 232 -0.51 10.73 1.24
C ILE A 232 -0.45 11.39 -0.14
N LYS A 233 0.59 11.11 -0.93
CA LYS A 233 0.76 11.67 -2.27
C LYS A 233 -0.36 11.25 -3.22
N GLY A 234 -0.81 10.00 -3.10
CA GLY A 234 -1.91 9.45 -3.88
C GLY A 234 -3.30 9.66 -3.29
N LEU A 235 -3.41 10.37 -2.15
CA LEU A 235 -4.63 10.41 -1.34
C LEU A 235 -5.79 11.02 -2.14
N ASN A 236 -6.67 10.14 -2.63
CA ASN A 236 -7.83 10.52 -3.43
C ASN A 236 -9.12 9.82 -2.99
N SER A 237 -9.08 8.90 -2.03
CA SER A 237 -10.29 8.20 -1.59
C SER A 237 -10.26 7.85 -0.11
N TYR A 238 -11.41 7.43 0.42
CA TYR A 238 -11.53 6.97 1.81
C TYR A 238 -10.63 5.78 2.13
N GLU A 239 -10.50 4.86 1.19
CA GLU A 239 -9.69 3.65 1.36
C GLU A 239 -8.20 4.00 1.57
N HIS A 240 -7.73 5.13 1.03
CA HIS A 240 -6.38 5.65 1.33
C HIS A 240 -6.26 6.13 2.78
N ILE A 241 -7.29 6.78 3.32
CA ILE A 241 -7.31 7.21 4.73
C ILE A 241 -7.36 5.98 5.65
N GLU A 242 -8.16 4.96 5.30
CA GLU A 242 -8.22 3.68 6.03
C GLU A 242 -6.85 2.98 6.04
N ALA A 243 -6.15 2.94 4.90
CA ALA A 243 -4.81 2.38 4.81
C ALA A 243 -3.79 3.14 5.67
N LEU A 244 -3.83 4.49 5.66
CA LEU A 244 -2.98 5.31 6.54
C LEU A 244 -3.28 5.02 8.01
N GLN A 245 -4.55 5.03 8.40
CA GLN A 245 -4.97 4.74 9.77
C GLN A 245 -4.51 3.34 10.19
N ALA A 246 -4.61 2.35 9.30
CA ALA A 246 -4.17 0.98 9.54
C ALA A 246 -2.66 0.91 9.81
N ILE A 247 -1.81 1.58 9.02
CA ILE A 247 -0.35 1.63 9.27
C ILE A 247 -0.10 2.27 10.64
N LEU A 248 -0.64 3.47 10.87
CA LEU A 248 -0.34 4.27 12.04
C LEU A 248 -0.77 3.59 13.34
N LYS A 249 -1.99 3.03 13.37
CA LYS A 249 -2.53 2.33 14.54
C LYS A 249 -1.67 1.12 14.93
N ASN A 250 -1.17 0.38 13.94
CA ASN A 250 -0.37 -0.82 14.18
C ASN A 250 1.10 -0.51 14.46
N ALA A 251 1.67 0.52 13.82
CA ALA A 251 3.03 0.98 14.07
C ALA A 251 3.20 1.66 15.44
N GLY A 252 2.17 2.39 15.88
CA GLY A 252 2.13 3.07 17.17
C GLY A 252 3.04 4.31 17.26
N PRO A 253 3.14 4.92 18.46
CA PRO A 253 3.89 6.17 18.66
C PRO A 253 5.39 6.04 18.35
N ALA A 254 5.96 4.84 18.50
CA ALA A 254 7.38 4.58 18.24
C ALA A 254 7.80 4.93 16.80
N PHE A 255 6.85 4.94 15.86
CA PHE A 255 7.08 5.36 14.48
C PHE A 255 7.60 6.80 14.37
N TRP A 256 7.12 7.70 15.21
CA TRP A 256 7.47 9.12 15.18
C TRP A 256 8.72 9.45 15.98
N HIS A 257 8.94 8.74 17.08
CA HIS A 257 9.86 9.19 18.11
C HIS A 257 11.35 9.04 17.77
N GLY A 258 11.70 8.36 16.67
CA GLY A 258 13.08 8.27 16.17
C GLY A 258 14.12 7.91 17.23
N THR A 259 15.40 8.17 16.94
CA THR A 259 16.50 8.04 17.92
C THR A 259 16.82 9.35 18.63
N THR A 260 16.32 10.49 18.12
CA THR A 260 16.68 11.82 18.61
C THR A 260 15.48 12.47 19.31
N PRO A 261 15.59 12.78 20.62
CA PRO A 261 14.53 13.45 21.38
C PRO A 261 14.07 14.75 20.71
N GLY A 262 12.76 15.00 20.69
CA GLY A 262 12.14 16.23 20.18
C GLY A 262 11.94 16.30 18.66
N GLN A 263 12.60 15.46 17.86
CA GLN A 263 12.37 15.42 16.41
C GLN A 263 11.03 14.78 16.03
N GLY A 264 10.51 13.87 16.88
CA GLY A 264 9.24 13.18 16.63
C GLY A 264 8.04 14.10 16.58
N ASN A 265 7.91 15.03 17.54
CA ASN A 265 6.80 15.98 17.59
C ASN A 265 6.76 16.86 16.32
N ASN A 266 7.92 17.32 15.84
CA ASN A 266 8.01 18.10 14.60
C ASN A 266 7.60 17.28 13.37
N ALA A 267 8.04 16.03 13.26
CA ALA A 267 7.67 15.14 12.15
C ALA A 267 6.16 14.84 12.16
N LEU A 268 5.60 14.60 13.34
CA LEU A 268 4.18 14.37 13.57
C LEU A 268 3.33 15.59 13.19
N HIS A 269 3.71 16.79 13.64
CA HIS A 269 3.02 18.03 13.24
C HIS A 269 3.07 18.27 11.73
N LYS A 270 4.23 18.05 11.09
CA LYS A 270 4.38 18.13 9.63
C LYS A 270 3.49 17.13 8.91
N PHE A 271 3.42 15.90 9.41
CA PHE A 271 2.54 14.86 8.89
C PHE A 271 1.07 15.30 8.98
N VAL A 272 0.59 15.72 10.17
CA VAL A 272 -0.81 16.14 10.36
C VAL A 272 -1.17 17.30 9.43
N ALA A 273 -0.31 18.32 9.34
CA ALA A 273 -0.54 19.44 8.43
C ALA A 273 -0.63 18.98 6.96
N THR A 274 0.28 18.11 6.52
CA THR A 274 0.28 17.57 5.15
C THR A 274 -0.94 16.71 4.88
N PHE A 275 -1.33 15.88 5.86
CA PHE A 275 -2.52 15.04 5.78
C PHE A 275 -3.79 15.88 5.65
N LEU A 276 -3.97 16.90 6.52
CA LEU A 276 -5.13 17.80 6.47
C LEU A 276 -5.24 18.54 5.14
N GLU A 277 -4.11 18.98 4.57
CA GLU A 277 -4.08 19.58 3.24
C GLU A 277 -4.46 18.58 2.14
N ALA A 278 -3.98 17.33 2.23
CA ALA A 278 -4.27 16.28 1.26
C ALA A 278 -5.74 15.81 1.30
N VAL A 279 -6.39 15.81 2.47
CA VAL A 279 -7.81 15.41 2.60
C VAL A 279 -8.79 16.54 2.29
N ALA A 280 -8.36 17.81 2.35
CA ALA A 280 -9.22 18.98 2.07
C ALA A 280 -10.04 18.91 0.77
N PRO A 281 -9.53 18.40 -0.38
CA PRO A 281 -10.32 18.29 -1.60
C PRO A 281 -11.29 17.10 -1.63
N LEU A 282 -11.21 16.16 -0.67
CA LEU A 282 -12.07 14.98 -0.66
C LEU A 282 -13.53 15.35 -0.36
N ARG A 283 -14.46 14.58 -0.92
CA ARG A 283 -15.91 14.77 -0.79
C ARG A 283 -16.59 13.49 -0.30
N ALA A 284 -17.78 13.62 0.30
CA ALA A 284 -18.62 12.55 0.85
C ALA A 284 -18.79 11.28 -0.04
N ASN A 285 -18.72 11.46 -1.36
CA ASN A 285 -18.91 10.40 -2.36
C ASN A 285 -17.60 9.83 -2.93
N MET A 286 -16.46 10.15 -2.33
CA MET A 286 -15.12 9.77 -2.80
C MET A 286 -14.65 8.43 -2.21
N SER A 287 -15.37 7.34 -2.56
CA SER A 287 -14.99 5.95 -2.31
C SER A 287 -14.66 5.25 -3.64
N VAL A 288 -13.53 4.54 -3.71
CA VAL A 288 -13.23 3.69 -4.89
C VAL A 288 -14.16 2.48 -4.98
N LEU A 289 -14.82 2.12 -3.88
CA LEU A 289 -15.80 1.04 -3.80
C LEU A 289 -17.24 1.52 -4.03
N GLY A 290 -17.45 2.80 -4.37
CA GLY A 290 -18.77 3.38 -4.56
C GLY A 290 -19.60 3.50 -3.27
N ARG A 291 -18.97 3.44 -2.09
CA ARG A 291 -19.64 3.69 -0.82
C ARG A 291 -19.99 5.18 -0.73
N SER A 292 -21.27 5.49 -0.52
CA SER A 292 -21.70 6.84 -0.17
C SER A 292 -21.57 7.02 1.33
N LEU A 293 -20.52 7.71 1.78
CA LEU A 293 -20.39 8.10 3.17
C LEU A 293 -21.16 9.38 3.43
N LYS A 294 -21.69 9.54 4.62
CA LYS A 294 -22.20 10.83 5.09
C LYS A 294 -21.02 11.76 5.33
N ALA A 295 -21.23 13.07 5.14
CA ALA A 295 -20.20 14.06 5.44
C ALA A 295 -19.71 14.00 6.91
N THR A 296 -20.58 13.56 7.83
CA THR A 296 -20.22 13.32 9.23
C THR A 296 -19.28 12.14 9.38
N GLU A 297 -19.55 11.01 8.73
CA GLU A 297 -18.70 9.81 8.80
C GLU A 297 -17.30 10.07 8.25
N MET A 298 -17.22 10.80 7.13
CA MET A 298 -15.95 11.25 6.56
C MET A 298 -15.17 12.13 7.55
N ARG A 299 -15.85 13.10 8.18
CA ARG A 299 -15.23 13.95 9.19
C ARG A 299 -14.73 13.13 10.36
N ASP A 300 -15.51 12.17 10.83
CA ASP A 300 -15.16 11.32 11.97
C ASP A 300 -13.90 10.50 11.69
N ILE A 301 -13.74 9.97 10.46
CA ILE A 301 -12.52 9.23 10.07
C ILE A 301 -11.29 10.16 10.07
N ILE A 302 -11.42 11.39 9.54
CA ILE A 302 -10.32 12.37 9.52
C ILE A 302 -9.93 12.75 10.95
N VAL A 303 -10.92 13.03 11.80
CA VAL A 303 -10.73 13.37 13.22
C VAL A 303 -10.08 12.20 13.97
N GLN A 304 -10.40 10.95 13.64
CA GLN A 304 -9.74 9.80 14.25
C GLN A 304 -8.25 9.73 13.93
N VAL A 305 -7.83 10.05 12.70
CA VAL A 305 -6.40 10.09 12.35
C VAL A 305 -5.69 11.24 13.07
N GLU A 306 -6.33 12.41 13.16
CA GLU A 306 -5.81 13.57 13.89
C GLU A 306 -5.69 13.29 15.39
N GLN A 307 -6.71 12.69 16.00
CA GLN A 307 -6.72 12.33 17.42
C GLN A 307 -5.64 11.28 17.72
N LEU A 308 -5.54 10.24 16.87
CA LEU A 308 -4.51 9.22 16.99
C LEU A 308 -3.10 9.84 17.02
N CYS A 309 -2.86 10.85 16.18
CA CYS A 309 -1.60 11.59 16.19
C CYS A 309 -1.46 12.48 17.43
N SER A 310 -2.51 13.19 17.82
CA SER A 310 -2.49 14.10 18.97
C SER A 310 -2.19 13.37 20.29
N ASP A 311 -2.68 12.15 20.44
CA ASP A 311 -2.43 11.28 21.61
C ASP A 311 -0.94 10.89 21.76
N TRP A 312 -0.12 11.11 20.72
CA TRP A 312 1.30 10.78 20.71
C TRP A 312 2.22 11.98 20.95
N VAL A 313 1.67 13.19 21.11
CA VAL A 313 2.45 14.38 21.45
C VAL A 313 2.79 14.31 22.94
N VAL A 314 4.07 14.12 23.25
CA VAL A 314 4.63 14.12 24.63
C VAL A 314 5.41 15.41 24.88
#